data_AF-A0A9X3EIB6-F1
#
_entry.id   AF-A0A9X3EIB6-F1
#
_cell.length_a   1.000
_cell.length_b   1.000
_cell.length_c   1.000
_cell.angle_alpha   90.00
_cell.angle_beta   90.00
_cell.angle_gamma   90.00
#
_symmetry.space_group_name_H-M   'P 1'
#
loop_
_entity.id
_entity.type
_entity.pdbx_description
1 polymer ?
#
loop_
_entity_poly.entity_id
_entity_poly.type
_entity_poly.pdbx_seq_one_letter_code
_entity_poly.pdbx_strand_id
1 'polypeptide(L)' 'MTADPRAAACVIKNFVRGGLGHLETFGELPELDVLEDRFVAGGHRVQGLLVDLVASPLFRAVADPR' A
#
# COMPACT_ATOMS: atom_id res chain seq x y z
N MET A 1 7.24 -0.65 16.26
CA MET A 1 6.48 -1.56 15.36
C MET A 1 7.32 -2.81 15.01
N THR A 2 8.18 -3.28 15.92
CA THR A 2 9.41 -4.00 15.55
C THR A 2 9.41 -5.49 15.93
N ALA A 3 8.23 -6.13 16.01
CA ALA A 3 8.12 -7.50 16.54
C ALA A 3 7.72 -8.58 15.50
N ASP A 4 7.21 -8.21 14.33
CA ASP A 4 6.79 -9.18 13.29
C ASP A 4 7.24 -8.69 11.90
N PRO A 5 7.99 -9.49 11.13
CA PRO A 5 8.44 -9.11 9.79
C PRO A 5 7.27 -8.88 8.81
N ARG A 6 6.07 -9.39 9.11
CA ARG A 6 4.87 -9.21 8.27
C ARG A 6 4.13 -7.90 8.56
N ALA A 7 4.52 -7.15 9.58
CA ALA A 7 3.80 -5.97 10.01
C ALA A 7 3.72 -4.89 8.92
N ALA A 8 4.80 -4.70 8.14
CA ALA A 8 4.83 -3.76 7.03
C ALA A 8 3.82 -4.13 5.94
N ALA A 9 3.93 -5.33 5.38
CA ALA A 9 2.96 -5.89 4.44
C ALA A 9 1.50 -5.79 4.92
N CYS A 10 1.22 -6.13 6.19
CA CYS A 10 -0.13 -6.08 6.74
C CYS A 10 -0.69 -4.65 6.81
N VAL A 11 0.13 -3.68 7.24
CA VAL A 11 -0.26 -2.27 7.29
C VAL A 11 -0.62 -1.77 5.88
N ILE A 12 0.22 -2.07 4.90
CA ILE A 12 0.01 -1.63 3.51
C ILE A 12 -1.27 -2.21 2.94
N LYS A 13 -1.48 -3.53 3.08
CA LYS A 13 -2.71 -4.20 2.66
C LYS A 13 -3.96 -3.59 3.29
N ASN A 14 -3.91 -3.28 4.58
CA ASN A 14 -5.04 -2.63 5.25
C ASN A 14 -5.36 -1.24 4.66
N PHE A 15 -4.34 -0.43 4.34
CA PHE A 15 -4.55 0.86 3.70
C PHE A 15 -5.06 0.73 2.26
N VAL A 16 -4.48 -0.16 1.46
CA VAL A 16 -4.92 -0.42 0.08
C VAL A 16 -6.38 -0.85 0.06
N ARG A 17 -6.77 -1.83 0.89
CA ARG A 17 -8.16 -2.31 1.00
C ARG A 17 -9.11 -1.23 1.47
N GLY A 18 -8.71 -0.45 2.48
CA GLY A 18 -9.52 0.64 3.01
C GLY A 18 -9.74 1.76 1.98
N GLY A 19 -8.79 1.97 1.09
CA GLY A 19 -8.86 3.03 0.08
C GLY A 19 -9.50 2.62 -1.25
N LEU A 20 -9.28 1.38 -1.71
CA LEU A 20 -9.84 0.88 -2.97
C LEU A 20 -11.15 0.12 -2.79
N GLY A 21 -11.42 -0.42 -1.60
CA GLY A 21 -12.66 -1.13 -1.29
C GLY A 21 -12.68 -2.60 -1.75
N HIS A 22 -11.55 -3.16 -2.17
CA HIS A 22 -11.42 -4.59 -2.55
C HIS A 22 -10.15 -5.23 -1.99
N LEU A 23 -10.11 -6.56 -2.02
CA LEU A 23 -8.89 -7.34 -1.80
C LEU A 23 -8.01 -7.29 -3.04
N GLU A 24 -6.71 -7.19 -2.83
CA GLU A 24 -5.75 -7.03 -3.92
C GLU A 24 -5.75 -8.25 -4.85
N THR A 25 -5.69 -7.97 -6.14
CA THR A 25 -5.60 -8.94 -7.23
C THR A 25 -4.15 -9.30 -7.52
N PHE A 26 -3.93 -10.39 -8.27
CA PHE A 26 -2.58 -10.81 -8.65
C PHE A 26 -1.79 -9.75 -9.42
N GLY A 27 -2.47 -8.90 -10.21
CA GLY A 27 -1.84 -7.82 -10.95
C GLY A 27 -1.39 -6.63 -10.08
N GLU A 28 -1.93 -6.52 -8.86
CA GLU A 28 -1.64 -5.42 -7.93
C GLU A 28 -0.48 -5.76 -6.98
N LEU A 29 -0.15 -7.04 -6.81
CA LEU A 29 0.91 -7.50 -5.89
C LEU A 29 2.27 -6.84 -6.11
N PRO A 30 2.77 -6.66 -7.35
CA PRO A 30 4.08 -6.03 -7.57
C PRO A 30 4.15 -4.59 -7.03
N GLU A 31 3.04 -3.87 -7.08
CA GLU A 31 2.99 -2.49 -6.59
C GLU A 31 2.87 -2.44 -5.05
N LEU A 32 2.26 -3.46 -4.44
CA LEU A 32 2.30 -3.63 -2.98
C LEU A 32 3.73 -3.85 -2.48
N ASP A 33 4.52 -4.66 -3.18
CA ASP A 33 5.93 -4.90 -2.83
C ASP A 33 6.75 -3.60 -2.90
N VAL A 34 6.52 -2.76 -3.91
CA VAL A 34 7.16 -1.43 -4.03
C VAL A 34 6.78 -0.51 -2.86
N LEU A 35 5.51 -0.50 -2.46
CA LEU A 35 5.06 0.27 -1.30
C LEU A 35 5.69 -0.25 0.00
N GLU A 36 5.90 -1.56 0.13
CA GLU A 36 6.56 -2.17 1.28
C GLU A 36 8.03 -1.77 1.38
N ASP A 37 8.77 -1.89 0.28
CA ASP A 37 10.17 -1.48 0.22
C ASP A 37 10.34 -0.01 0.61
N ARG A 38 9.48 0.89 0.09
CA ARG A 38 9.52 2.32 0.42
C ARG A 38 9.14 2.60 1.87
N PHE A 39 8.14 1.90 2.39
CA PHE A 39 7.71 2.07 3.78
C PHE A 39 8.81 1.65 4.75
N VAL A 40 9.47 0.52 4.50
CA VAL A 40 10.59 0.02 5.30
C VAL A 40 11.79 0.97 5.18
N ALA A 41 12.19 1.34 3.96
CA ALA A 41 13.30 2.26 3.71
C ALA A 41 13.06 3.66 4.32
N GLY A 42 11.80 4.11 4.34
CA GLY A 42 11.36 5.36 4.96
C GLY A 42 11.27 5.33 6.49
N GLY A 43 11.64 4.22 7.14
CA GLY A 43 11.60 4.07 8.59
C GLY A 43 10.19 3.89 9.14
N HIS A 44 9.30 3.26 8.37
CA HIS A 44 7.92 2.95 8.75
C HIS A 44 7.06 4.19 9.07
N ARG A 45 7.32 5.32 8.42
CA ARG A 45 6.52 6.55 8.61
C ARG A 45 5.20 6.47 7.86
N VAL A 46 4.09 6.41 8.61
CA VAL A 46 2.72 6.32 8.04
C VAL A 46 2.42 7.48 7.09
N GLN A 47 2.84 8.71 7.41
CA GLN A 47 2.65 9.85 6.52
C GLN A 47 3.36 9.65 5.17
N GLY A 48 4.55 9.02 5.16
CA GLY A 48 5.26 8.68 3.93
C GLY A 48 4.50 7.65 3.11
N LEU A 49 4.02 6.58 3.77
CA LEU A 49 3.18 5.56 3.14
C LEU A 49 1.93 6.17 2.49
N LEU A 50 1.24 7.09 3.17
CA LEU A 50 0.05 7.73 2.60
C LEU A 50 0.36 8.52 1.33
N VAL A 51 1.50 9.22 1.28
CA VAL A 51 1.96 9.94 0.09
C VAL A 51 2.30 8.97 -1.04
N ASP A 52 3.05 7.90 -0.74
CA ASP A 52 3.40 6.89 -1.74
C ASP A 52 2.17 6.17 -2.29
N LEU A 53 1.19 5.88 -1.42
CA LEU A 53 -0.06 5.22 -1.76
C LEU A 53 -0.90 6.05 -2.74
N VAL A 54 -1.10 7.34 -2.48
CA VAL A 54 -1.88 8.21 -3.39
C VAL A 54 -1.15 8.49 -4.71
N ALA A 55 0.19 8.38 -4.73
CA ALA A 55 0.99 8.50 -5.95
C ALA A 55 1.07 7.18 -6.75
N SER A 56 0.67 6.06 -6.15
CA SER A 56 0.78 4.73 -6.73
C SER A 56 -0.17 4.53 -7.91
N PRO A 57 0.24 3.74 -8.94
CA PRO A 57 -0.66 3.24 -9.97
C PRO A 57 -1.93 2.55 -9.44
N LEU A 58 -1.90 1.96 -8.24
CA LEU A 58 -3.08 1.34 -7.60
C LEU A 58 -4.27 2.31 -7.50
N PHE A 59 -4.01 3.58 -7.18
CA PHE A 59 -5.03 4.62 -7.09
C PHE A 59 -5.29 5.35 -8.40
N ARG A 60 -4.41 5.22 -9.41
CA ARG A 60 -4.68 5.76 -10.75
C ARG A 60 -5.64 4.91 -11.56
N ALA A 61 -5.78 3.63 -11.22
CA ALA A 61 -6.61 2.67 -11.93
C ALA A 61 -8.06 2.61 -11.42
N VAL A 62 -8.47 3.44 -10.45
CA VAL A 62 -9.88 3.50 -10.07
C VAL A 62 -10.70 4.00 -11.26
N ALA A 63 -11.65 3.17 -11.69
CA ALA A 63 -12.56 3.47 -12.79
C ALA A 63 -13.28 4.82 -12.57
N ASP A 64 -13.78 5.41 -13.65
CA ASP A 64 -14.53 6.67 -13.60
C ASP A 64 -15.59 6.62 -12.48
N PRO A 65 -15.71 7.70 -11.68
CA PRO A 65 -16.74 7.78 -10.66
C PRO A 65 -18.12 7.55 -11.29
N ARG A 66 -18.92 6.69 -10.67
CA ARG A 66 -20.33 6.46 -11.05
C ARG A 66 -21.25 7.54 -10.53
#